data_AF-A0A354UY26-F1
#
_entry.id   AF-A0A354UY26-F1
#
_cell.length_a   1.000
_cell.length_b   1.000
_cell.length_c   1.000
_cell.angle_alpha   90.00
_cell.angle_beta   90.00
_cell.angle_gamma   90.00
#
_symmetry.space_group_name_H-M   'P 1'
#
loop_
_entity.id
_entity.type
_entity.pdbx_description
1 polymer ?
#
loop_
_entity_poly.entity_id
_entity_poly.type
_entity_poly.pdbx_seq_one_letter_code
_entity_poly.pdbx_strand_id
1 'polypeptide(L)'
;MAVSSGGSVLMACEPHCLGCERRQMPNLNILTLTRVSAAERAMIEAVDSSRAPTDGAPPNNKIDCDQGYCIVPFPNREKAMNPTLTFIGTLHTPWRTVAECPRNGRQPDPAPVCTVRVLPEFAEGLRGLEGISHLILVYWLDQALKPKLTFTPPFDSEPRGVFSTRAPFRPNPIGLSVVAFDGFDGPDTLKVRFLDCVDGTRLLDIKPYLPTTDSEPAATMGWLDPHATRNSNTRA
;
A
#
# COMPACT_ATOMS: atom_id res chain seq x y z
N MET A 1 60.75 15.70 36.94
CA MET A 1 60.47 14.26 36.98
C MET A 1 59.78 13.94 38.30
N ALA A 2 58.68 13.18 38.22
CA ALA A 2 58.00 12.38 39.25
C ALA A 2 57.37 13.09 40.47
N VAL A 3 56.21 12.72 41.02
CA VAL A 3 54.99 11.95 40.63
C VAL A 3 53.94 12.35 41.68
N SER A 4 52.66 12.38 41.30
CA SER A 4 51.50 12.60 42.18
C SER A 4 50.86 11.31 42.70
N SER A 5 50.14 11.43 43.81
CA SER A 5 49.02 10.60 44.27
C SER A 5 48.07 11.59 44.96
N GLY A 6 46.75 11.66 44.80
CA GLY A 6 45.71 10.72 44.41
C GLY A 6 44.57 10.90 45.45
N GLY A 7 43.32 11.10 45.03
CA GLY A 7 42.16 11.03 45.93
C GLY A 7 41.08 12.09 45.74
N SER A 8 39.95 11.65 45.18
CA SER A 8 38.68 12.35 44.87
C SER A 8 37.76 12.51 46.08
N VAL A 9 36.78 13.45 46.04
CA VAL A 9 35.34 13.24 46.36
C VAL A 9 34.50 14.55 46.25
N LEU A 10 33.30 14.42 45.65
CA LEU A 10 32.01 15.18 45.76
C LEU A 10 31.71 16.51 44.98
N MET A 11 30.48 16.47 44.43
CA MET A 11 29.42 17.49 44.24
C MET A 11 29.47 18.57 43.13
N ALA A 12 28.46 18.45 42.25
CA ALA A 12 27.55 19.45 41.68
C ALA A 12 28.03 20.88 41.35
N CYS A 13 27.91 21.27 40.07
CA CYS A 13 27.34 22.55 39.60
C CYS A 13 27.29 22.59 38.06
N GLU A 14 26.11 22.82 37.45
CA GLU A 14 26.00 23.62 36.22
C GLU A 14 26.05 25.12 36.61
N PRO A 15 26.30 26.13 35.73
CA PRO A 15 26.12 26.14 34.26
C PRO A 15 27.23 26.90 33.45
N HIS A 16 27.06 26.92 32.12
CA HIS A 16 27.70 27.79 31.11
C HIS A 16 29.17 27.59 30.71
N CYS A 17 29.39 27.10 29.47
CA CYS A 17 30.28 27.66 28.43
C CYS A 17 30.25 26.73 27.19
N LEU A 18 29.78 27.20 26.04
CA LEU A 18 30.60 27.73 24.92
C LEU A 18 31.56 26.68 24.32
N GLY A 19 31.23 26.24 23.09
CA GLY A 19 32.20 25.72 22.13
C GLY A 19 31.93 24.31 21.59
N CYS A 20 31.22 24.20 20.47
CA CYS A 20 31.53 23.16 19.49
C CYS A 20 31.16 23.61 18.09
N GLU A 21 32.20 23.98 17.33
CA GLU A 21 32.15 24.38 15.93
C GLU A 21 31.77 23.20 15.02
N ARG A 22 30.87 23.42 14.05
CA ARG A 22 30.90 22.70 12.78
C ARG A 22 30.79 23.66 11.60
N ARG A 23 31.68 23.40 10.65
CA ARG A 23 32.05 24.17 9.46
C ARG A 23 30.90 24.32 8.44
N GLN A 24 30.60 25.57 8.10
CA GLN A 24 30.53 26.22 6.77
C GLN A 24 30.97 25.35 5.56
N MET A 25 30.39 25.26 4.35
CA MET A 25 29.44 26.01 3.46
C MET A 25 29.42 25.23 2.09
N PRO A 26 28.83 25.67 0.95
CA PRO A 26 27.66 26.54 0.65
C PRO A 26 26.79 26.10 -0.58
N ASN A 27 25.76 26.92 -0.84
CA ASN A 27 25.16 27.31 -2.13
C ASN A 27 24.01 26.48 -2.74
N LEU A 28 22.81 27.06 -2.68
CA LEU A 28 22.04 27.42 -3.89
C LEU A 28 21.12 28.65 -3.62
N ASN A 29 21.44 29.76 -4.29
CA ASN A 29 20.59 30.93 -4.56
C ASN A 29 19.60 30.53 -5.70
N ILE A 30 18.40 31.08 -5.98
CA ILE A 30 17.82 32.42 -5.78
C ILE A 30 16.32 32.40 -6.19
N LEU A 31 15.48 33.25 -5.54
CA LEU A 31 14.21 33.94 -5.95
C LEU A 31 12.97 33.09 -6.37
N THR A 32 11.73 33.38 -5.95
CA THR A 32 11.07 34.71 -5.95
C THR A 32 10.01 34.84 -4.83
N LEU A 33 9.99 36.01 -4.17
CA LEU A 33 8.97 36.46 -3.22
C LEU A 33 7.74 36.99 -3.97
N THR A 34 6.56 36.40 -3.76
CA THR A 34 5.27 37.07 -3.98
C THR A 34 4.77 37.67 -2.68
N ARG A 35 4.53 38.98 -2.69
CA ARG A 35 4.03 39.77 -1.56
C ARG A 35 2.59 39.35 -1.24
N VAL A 36 2.39 38.65 -0.12
CA VAL A 36 1.07 38.44 0.49
C VAL A 36 0.65 39.75 1.15
N SER A 37 -0.50 40.27 0.73
CA SER A 37 -1.03 41.56 1.16
C SER A 37 -1.42 41.54 2.65
N ALA A 38 -1.51 42.72 3.30
CA ALA A 38 -1.92 42.81 4.70
C ALA A 38 -3.32 42.22 4.96
N ALA A 39 -4.19 42.17 3.94
CA ALA A 39 -5.52 41.56 4.02
C ALA A 39 -5.48 40.03 4.10
N GLU A 40 -4.50 39.38 3.45
CA GLU A 40 -4.32 37.92 3.51
C GLU A 40 -3.70 37.47 4.84
N ARG A 41 -2.88 38.31 5.49
CA ARG A 41 -2.35 38.02 6.84
C ARG A 41 -3.46 38.01 7.89
N ALA A 42 -4.41 38.95 7.79
CA ALA A 42 -5.54 39.02 8.69
C ALA A 42 -6.50 37.82 8.57
N MET A 43 -6.63 37.21 7.38
CA MET A 43 -7.41 35.97 7.21
C MET A 43 -6.74 34.75 7.84
N ILE A 44 -5.42 34.65 7.77
CA ILE A 44 -4.67 33.52 8.35
C ILE A 44 -4.73 33.59 9.89
N GLU A 45 -4.57 34.78 10.48
CA GLU A 45 -4.67 34.96 11.94
C GLU A 45 -6.10 34.74 12.48
N ALA A 46 -7.14 35.05 11.68
CA ALA A 46 -8.52 34.76 12.05
C ALA A 46 -8.85 33.26 12.04
N VAL A 47 -8.23 32.47 11.16
CA VAL A 47 -8.39 31.01 11.10
C VAL A 47 -7.72 30.33 12.30
N ASP A 48 -6.55 30.80 12.74
CA ASP A 48 -5.80 30.18 13.84
C ASP A 48 -6.36 30.50 15.24
N SER A 49 -7.05 31.62 15.43
CA SER A 49 -7.66 31.97 16.73
C SER A 49 -8.93 31.16 17.08
N SER A 50 -9.46 30.38 16.15
CA SER A 50 -10.64 29.53 16.35
C SER A 50 -10.33 28.08 16.76
N ARG A 51 -9.05 27.70 16.84
CA ARG A 51 -8.62 26.37 17.30
C ARG A 51 -8.51 26.34 18.81
N ALA A 52 -9.47 25.69 19.47
CA ALA A 52 -9.25 25.18 20.82
C ALA A 52 -8.13 24.12 20.79
N PRO A 53 -7.23 24.08 21.78
CA PRO A 53 -6.22 23.03 21.86
C PRO A 53 -6.92 21.72 22.19
N THR A 54 -6.93 20.77 21.25
CA THR A 54 -7.32 19.39 21.57
C THR A 54 -6.13 18.71 22.21
N ASP A 55 -6.16 18.63 23.53
CA ASP A 55 -5.29 17.77 24.32
C ASP A 55 -5.33 16.33 23.80
N GLY A 56 -4.20 15.66 23.93
CA GLY A 56 -3.85 14.46 23.20
C GLY A 56 -4.68 13.21 23.51
N ALA A 57 -4.92 12.44 22.44
CA ALA A 57 -4.79 10.99 22.40
C ALA A 57 -4.68 10.57 20.92
N PRO A 58 -3.82 9.60 20.54
CA PRO A 58 -3.90 9.01 19.20
C PRO A 58 -5.30 8.43 18.98
N PRO A 59 -5.85 8.45 17.74
CA PRO A 59 -7.17 7.91 17.47
C PRO A 59 -7.22 6.46 17.93
N ASN A 60 -8.16 6.17 18.83
CA ASN A 60 -8.32 4.87 19.44
C ASN A 60 -8.77 3.92 18.33
N ASN A 61 -7.84 3.15 17.76
CA ASN A 61 -8.07 2.07 16.78
C ASN A 61 -8.79 0.86 17.41
N LYS A 62 -9.62 1.09 18.42
CA LYS A 62 -10.41 0.03 19.04
C LYS A 62 -11.57 -0.27 18.11
N ILE A 63 -11.50 -1.46 17.53
CA ILE A 63 -12.62 -2.16 16.92
C ILE A 63 -13.76 -2.17 17.94
N ASP A 64 -14.90 -1.59 17.58
CA ASP A 64 -16.09 -1.61 18.43
C ASP A 64 -16.84 -2.91 18.15
N CYS A 65 -17.08 -3.71 19.19
CA CYS A 65 -17.77 -4.98 19.07
C CYS A 65 -19.27 -4.75 19.30
N ASP A 66 -20.02 -4.38 18.26
CA ASP A 66 -21.48 -4.26 18.34
C ASP A 66 -22.14 -5.57 17.93
N GLN A 67 -23.09 -6.08 18.73
CA GLN A 67 -23.89 -7.28 18.45
C GLN A 67 -23.09 -8.55 18.03
N GLY A 68 -21.84 -8.68 18.48
CA GLY A 68 -20.97 -9.80 18.13
C GLY A 68 -20.21 -9.64 16.80
N TYR A 69 -20.18 -8.45 16.23
CA TYR A 69 -19.48 -8.13 14.99
C TYR A 69 -18.32 -7.14 15.16
N CYS A 70 -17.30 -7.43 14.36
CA CYS A 70 -16.16 -6.63 13.92
C CYS A 70 -16.37 -5.19 13.40
N ILE A 71 -16.67 -4.12 14.16
CA ILE A 71 -16.84 -2.78 13.53
C ILE A 71 -15.54 -1.96 13.55
N VAL A 72 -15.00 -1.69 12.36
CA VAL A 72 -13.95 -0.69 12.17
C VAL A 72 -14.57 0.70 11.95
N PRO A 73 -14.09 1.75 12.65
CA PRO A 73 -14.62 3.09 12.46
C PRO A 73 -14.36 3.58 11.02
N PHE A 74 -15.43 3.78 10.25
CA PHE A 74 -15.37 4.37 8.91
C PHE A 74 -15.54 5.89 8.99
N PRO A 75 -14.69 6.71 8.35
CA PRO A 75 -14.92 8.14 8.25
C PRO A 75 -16.22 8.43 7.48
N ASN A 76 -16.94 9.45 7.94
CA ASN A 76 -18.29 9.82 7.54
C ASN A 76 -18.48 9.89 6.00
N ARG A 77 -19.44 9.14 5.45
CA ARG A 77 -19.65 8.92 4.00
C ARG A 77 -20.06 10.17 3.22
N GLU A 78 -20.57 11.19 3.88
CA GLU A 78 -21.33 12.24 3.17
C GLU A 78 -20.50 13.34 2.49
N LYS A 79 -19.16 13.36 2.56
CA LYS A 79 -18.39 14.47 1.94
C LYS A 79 -16.91 14.21 1.67
N ALA A 80 -16.51 13.03 1.22
CA ALA A 80 -15.12 12.80 0.80
C ALA A 80 -14.98 12.92 -0.73
N MET A 81 -14.64 14.11 -1.24
CA MET A 81 -14.14 14.24 -2.62
C MET A 81 -12.81 13.49 -2.82
N ASN A 82 -12.12 13.15 -1.73
CA ASN A 82 -10.89 12.36 -1.69
C ASN A 82 -11.08 11.16 -0.74
N PRO A 83 -11.50 9.98 -1.21
CA PRO A 83 -11.54 8.80 -0.36
C PRO A 83 -10.14 8.37 0.04
N THR A 84 -9.92 8.11 1.33
CA THR A 84 -8.68 7.48 1.83
C THR A 84 -8.84 5.96 1.74
N LEU A 85 -7.85 5.27 1.18
CA LEU A 85 -7.78 3.82 1.19
C LEU A 85 -7.04 3.32 2.43
N THR A 86 -7.58 2.29 3.06
CA THR A 86 -6.95 1.59 4.18
C THR A 86 -6.28 0.33 3.67
N PHE A 87 -4.98 0.18 3.93
CA PHE A 87 -4.29 -1.07 3.66
C PHE A 87 -4.56 -2.05 4.80
N ILE A 88 -4.99 -3.27 4.45
CA ILE A 88 -5.40 -4.28 5.41
C ILE A 88 -4.35 -5.38 5.62
N GLY A 89 -3.23 -5.30 4.92
CA GLY A 89 -2.19 -6.32 4.96
C GLY A 89 -1.10 -6.12 3.92
N THR A 90 -0.28 -7.16 3.76
CA THR A 90 0.88 -7.18 2.88
C THR A 90 0.95 -8.52 2.14
N LEU A 91 1.28 -8.46 0.85
CA LEU A 91 1.53 -9.60 -0.01
C LEU A 91 3.02 -9.92 -0.04
N HIS A 92 3.36 -11.18 0.18
CA HIS A 92 4.73 -11.68 0.12
C HIS A 92 4.91 -12.64 -1.04
N THR A 93 5.80 -12.28 -1.95
CA THR A 93 5.99 -12.97 -3.25
C THR A 93 7.48 -13.16 -3.54
N PRO A 94 7.87 -14.03 -4.49
CA PRO A 94 9.29 -14.23 -4.80
C PRO A 94 9.91 -13.08 -5.62
N TRP A 95 9.12 -12.14 -6.13
CA TRP A 95 9.58 -11.10 -7.06
C TRP A 95 10.02 -9.84 -6.31
N ARG A 96 11.28 -9.42 -6.49
CA ARG A 96 11.85 -8.25 -5.80
C ARG A 96 11.66 -6.96 -6.57
N THR A 97 11.45 -7.05 -7.88
CA THR A 97 11.30 -5.90 -8.77
C THR A 97 10.15 -6.10 -9.76
N VAL A 98 9.61 -5.00 -10.29
CA VAL A 98 8.54 -5.04 -11.31
C VAL A 98 8.96 -5.82 -12.56
N ALA A 99 10.25 -5.81 -12.91
CA ALA A 99 10.77 -6.53 -14.07
C ALA A 99 10.79 -8.06 -13.88
N GLU A 100 10.84 -8.53 -12.63
CA GLU A 100 10.78 -9.96 -12.29
C GLU A 100 9.35 -10.49 -12.23
N CYS A 101 8.37 -9.61 -12.00
CA CYS A 101 6.96 -10.01 -11.91
C CYS A 101 6.47 -10.63 -13.23
N PRO A 102 5.71 -11.73 -13.18
CA PRO A 102 5.08 -12.28 -14.37
C PRO A 102 4.03 -11.29 -14.88
N ARG A 103 3.67 -11.40 -16.16
CA ARG A 103 2.61 -10.56 -16.75
C ARG A 103 1.24 -10.81 -16.11
N ASN A 104 1.04 -12.04 -15.63
CA ASN A 104 -0.09 -12.44 -14.81
C ASN A 104 0.32 -13.65 -13.96
N GLY A 105 -0.37 -13.85 -12.84
CA GLY A 105 0.02 -14.86 -11.86
C GLY A 105 -0.10 -16.31 -12.34
N ARG A 106 -0.76 -16.57 -13.48
CA ARG A 106 -0.91 -17.92 -14.06
C ARG A 106 0.26 -18.33 -14.97
N GLN A 107 1.19 -17.41 -15.30
CA GLN A 107 2.32 -17.73 -16.17
C GLN A 107 3.40 -18.63 -15.55
N PRO A 108 3.78 -18.45 -14.27
CA PRO A 108 4.78 -19.32 -13.65
C PRO A 108 4.30 -20.77 -13.55
N ASP A 109 5.14 -21.72 -13.99
CA ASP A 109 4.92 -23.16 -13.86
C ASP A 109 6.23 -23.84 -13.40
N PRO A 110 6.29 -24.39 -12.17
CA PRO A 110 5.20 -24.46 -11.19
C PRO A 110 4.84 -23.08 -10.61
N ALA A 111 3.58 -22.92 -10.21
CA ALA A 111 3.11 -21.70 -9.57
C ALA A 111 3.73 -21.56 -8.16
N PRO A 112 4.47 -20.46 -7.87
CA PRO A 112 5.11 -20.29 -6.58
C PRO A 112 4.07 -20.06 -5.47
N VAL A 113 4.33 -20.63 -4.30
CA VAL A 113 3.57 -20.34 -3.08
C VAL A 113 3.96 -18.94 -2.60
N CYS A 114 2.95 -18.12 -2.35
CA CYS A 114 3.06 -16.78 -1.79
C CYS A 114 2.28 -16.73 -0.47
N THR A 115 2.51 -15.70 0.34
CA THR A 115 1.72 -15.48 1.56
C THR A 115 1.04 -14.12 1.57
N VAL A 116 -0.13 -14.07 2.21
CA VAL A 116 -0.89 -12.85 2.44
C VAL A 116 -0.97 -12.65 3.94
N ARG A 117 -0.30 -11.61 4.46
CA ARG A 117 -0.33 -11.29 5.88
C ARG A 117 -1.32 -10.16 6.12
N VAL A 118 -2.41 -10.45 6.79
CA VAL A 118 -3.45 -9.49 7.17
C VAL A 118 -3.03 -8.82 8.48
N LEU A 119 -3.30 -7.51 8.62
CA LEU A 119 -2.99 -6.82 9.87
C LEU A 119 -3.88 -7.35 11.00
N PRO A 120 -3.36 -7.44 12.25
CA PRO A 120 -4.09 -8.04 13.36
C PRO A 120 -5.50 -7.47 13.58
N GLU A 121 -5.68 -6.16 13.38
CA GLU A 121 -6.97 -5.47 13.52
C GLU A 121 -8.02 -5.86 12.47
N PHE A 122 -7.62 -6.50 11.36
CA PHE A 122 -8.53 -6.99 10.32
C PHE A 122 -8.62 -8.52 10.29
N ALA A 123 -7.86 -9.23 11.13
CA ALA A 123 -7.77 -10.69 11.11
C ALA A 123 -9.12 -11.39 11.36
N GLU A 124 -10.02 -10.77 12.15
CA GLU A 124 -11.37 -11.33 12.37
C GLU A 124 -12.19 -11.43 11.08
N GLY A 125 -11.92 -10.57 10.09
CA GLY A 125 -12.55 -10.61 8.77
C GLY A 125 -12.23 -11.87 7.95
N LEU A 126 -11.29 -12.71 8.41
CA LEU A 126 -10.92 -13.98 7.76
C LEU A 126 -11.79 -15.17 8.17
N ARG A 127 -12.66 -15.00 9.18
CA ARG A 127 -13.55 -16.07 9.66
C ARG A 127 -14.45 -16.56 8.52
N GLY A 128 -14.47 -17.87 8.28
CA GLY A 128 -15.34 -18.49 7.26
C GLY A 128 -14.69 -18.64 5.88
N LEU A 129 -13.39 -18.36 5.74
CA LEU A 129 -12.65 -18.70 4.52
C LEU A 129 -12.34 -20.21 4.42
N GLU A 130 -12.53 -20.98 5.50
CA GLU A 130 -12.36 -22.43 5.48
C GLU A 130 -13.24 -23.09 4.41
N GLY A 131 -12.64 -23.96 3.58
CA GLY A 131 -13.33 -24.64 2.48
C GLY A 131 -13.45 -23.82 1.19
N ILE A 132 -13.05 -22.55 1.18
CA ILE A 132 -12.95 -21.74 -0.04
C ILE A 132 -11.66 -22.11 -0.78
N SER A 133 -11.74 -22.36 -2.08
CA SER A 133 -10.56 -22.75 -2.88
C SER A 133 -9.87 -21.58 -3.58
N HIS A 134 -10.59 -20.48 -3.81
CA HIS A 134 -10.09 -19.34 -4.58
C HIS A 134 -10.57 -18.02 -3.97
N LEU A 135 -9.70 -17.03 -4.03
CA LEU A 135 -9.97 -15.68 -3.54
C LEU A 135 -9.69 -14.67 -4.66
N ILE A 136 -10.38 -13.54 -4.62
CA ILE A 136 -10.01 -12.32 -5.33
C ILE A 136 -9.25 -11.45 -4.34
N LEU A 137 -8.00 -11.14 -4.64
CA LEU A 137 -7.21 -10.17 -3.88
C LEU A 137 -7.13 -8.86 -4.65
N VAL A 138 -7.38 -7.76 -3.95
CA VAL A 138 -7.24 -6.40 -4.47
C VAL A 138 -6.08 -5.73 -3.73
N TYR A 139 -5.14 -5.13 -4.46
CA TYR A 139 -3.90 -4.62 -3.89
C TYR A 139 -3.41 -3.35 -4.59
N TRP A 140 -2.49 -2.64 -3.96
CA TRP A 140 -2.01 -1.33 -4.42
C TRP A 140 -0.60 -1.40 -5.00
N LEU A 141 -0.47 -1.10 -6.29
CA LEU A 141 0.76 -1.17 -7.06
C LEU A 141 1.54 0.15 -6.96
N ASP A 142 2.08 0.43 -5.77
CA ASP A 142 2.81 1.68 -5.48
C ASP A 142 4.11 1.87 -6.25
N GLN A 143 4.71 0.79 -6.74
CA GLN A 143 5.91 0.84 -7.59
C GLN A 143 5.58 1.03 -9.09
N ALA A 144 4.30 1.20 -9.44
CA ALA A 144 3.93 1.47 -10.83
C ALA A 144 4.49 2.82 -11.30
N LEU A 145 4.92 2.87 -12.55
CA LEU A 145 5.32 4.12 -13.22
C LEU A 145 4.15 5.13 -13.22
N LYS A 146 4.49 6.41 -13.45
CA LYS A 146 3.50 7.48 -13.60
C LYS A 146 2.35 7.04 -14.52
N PRO A 147 1.08 7.35 -14.17
CA PRO A 147 -0.06 6.96 -14.98
C PRO A 147 0.09 7.40 -16.43
N LYS A 148 -0.22 6.49 -17.36
CA LYS A 148 -0.27 6.79 -18.80
C LYS A 148 -1.66 6.44 -19.31
N LEU A 149 -2.30 7.34 -20.05
CA LEU A 149 -3.60 7.05 -20.67
C LEU A 149 -3.47 6.16 -21.90
N THR A 150 -2.33 6.21 -22.59
CA THR A 150 -2.00 5.39 -23.75
C THR A 150 -0.55 4.90 -23.66
N PHE A 151 -0.30 3.65 -24.06
CA PHE A 151 1.04 3.07 -24.14
C PHE A 151 1.05 1.88 -25.12
N THR A 152 2.23 1.46 -25.55
CA THR A 152 2.39 0.24 -26.36
C THR A 152 2.78 -0.92 -25.45
N PRO A 153 1.93 -1.97 -25.30
CA PRO A 153 2.29 -3.18 -24.56
C PRO A 153 3.54 -3.84 -25.14
N PRO A 154 4.41 -4.48 -24.32
CA PRO A 154 5.65 -5.10 -24.83
C PRO A 154 5.44 -6.23 -25.85
N PHE A 155 4.23 -6.75 -25.97
CA PHE A 155 3.86 -7.89 -26.82
C PHE A 155 2.95 -7.49 -27.99
N ASP A 156 2.70 -6.19 -28.18
CA ASP A 156 1.88 -5.64 -29.25
C ASP A 156 2.65 -4.50 -29.93
N SER A 157 2.39 -4.25 -31.22
CA SER A 157 3.01 -3.13 -31.94
C SER A 157 2.19 -1.84 -31.82
N GLU A 158 0.88 -1.96 -31.59
CA GLU A 158 -0.03 -0.82 -31.56
C GLU A 158 -0.20 -0.22 -30.16
N PRO A 159 -0.29 1.12 -30.04
CA PRO A 159 -0.62 1.76 -28.77
C PRO A 159 -2.06 1.44 -28.35
N ARG A 160 -2.25 1.20 -27.06
CA ARG A 160 -3.54 0.89 -26.43
C ARG A 160 -3.87 1.90 -25.35
N GLY A 161 -5.17 2.18 -25.20
CA GLY A 161 -5.66 2.92 -24.04
C GLY A 161 -5.48 2.08 -22.78
N VAL A 162 -5.02 2.68 -21.67
CA VAL A 162 -4.73 1.92 -20.44
C VAL A 162 -5.93 1.13 -19.94
N PHE A 163 -7.15 1.66 -20.14
CA PHE A 163 -8.39 1.01 -19.72
C PHE A 163 -8.78 -0.21 -20.58
N SER A 164 -8.26 -0.35 -21.80
CA SER A 164 -8.41 -1.57 -22.60
C SER A 164 -7.32 -2.62 -22.31
N THR A 165 -6.50 -2.38 -21.27
CA THR A 165 -5.41 -3.26 -20.83
C THR A 165 -5.50 -3.53 -19.33
N ARG A 166 -4.62 -4.43 -18.84
CA ARG A 166 -4.36 -4.66 -17.42
C ARG A 166 -3.00 -4.10 -16.93
N ALA A 167 -2.47 -3.09 -17.60
CA ALA A 167 -1.20 -2.48 -17.19
C ALA A 167 -1.27 -1.82 -15.79
N PRO A 168 -0.15 -1.80 -15.04
CA PRO A 168 -0.12 -1.34 -13.65
C PRO A 168 -0.15 0.20 -13.48
N PHE A 169 0.30 0.97 -14.47
CA PHE A 169 0.42 2.45 -14.42
C PHE A 169 -0.92 3.16 -14.73
N ARG A 170 -1.92 2.91 -13.88
CA ARG A 170 -3.27 3.48 -13.99
C ARG A 170 -3.43 4.69 -13.07
N PRO A 171 -4.44 5.56 -13.28
CA PRO A 171 -4.74 6.66 -12.36
C PRO A 171 -4.91 6.20 -10.90
N ASN A 172 -5.57 5.06 -10.71
CA ASN A 172 -5.61 4.32 -9.45
C ASN A 172 -4.91 2.98 -9.70
N PRO A 173 -3.65 2.79 -9.23
CA PRO A 173 -2.85 1.60 -9.51
C PRO A 173 -3.32 0.41 -8.66
N ILE A 174 -4.55 -0.04 -8.92
CA ILE A 174 -5.19 -1.17 -8.23
C ILE A 174 -4.93 -2.44 -9.04
N GLY A 175 -4.23 -3.38 -8.41
CA GLY A 175 -4.06 -4.74 -8.89
C GLY A 175 -5.22 -5.63 -8.44
N LEU A 176 -5.48 -6.68 -9.23
CA LEU A 176 -6.49 -7.68 -8.93
C LEU A 176 -5.98 -9.03 -9.41
N SER A 177 -5.99 -10.02 -8.51
CA SER A 177 -5.65 -11.42 -8.83
C SER A 177 -6.71 -12.37 -8.33
N VAL A 178 -7.08 -13.35 -9.15
CA VAL A 178 -7.80 -14.55 -8.71
C VAL A 178 -6.76 -15.60 -8.34
N VAL A 179 -6.60 -15.81 -7.03
CA VAL A 179 -5.60 -16.69 -6.45
C VAL A 179 -6.21 -18.01 -6.04
N ALA A 180 -5.42 -19.09 -6.09
CA ALA A 180 -5.78 -20.31 -5.37
C ALA A 180 -5.41 -20.12 -3.89
N PHE A 181 -6.31 -20.51 -2.99
CA PHE A 181 -6.12 -20.47 -1.55
C PHE A 181 -5.80 -21.87 -1.03
N ASP A 182 -4.58 -22.03 -0.53
CA ASP A 182 -4.05 -23.31 -0.05
C ASP A 182 -4.26 -23.52 1.45
N GLY A 183 -4.98 -22.61 2.11
CA GLY A 183 -5.24 -22.61 3.54
C GLY A 183 -4.41 -21.60 4.32
N PHE A 184 -4.57 -21.64 5.65
CA PHE A 184 -3.93 -20.71 6.58
C PHE A 184 -2.49 -21.13 6.92
N ASP A 185 -1.62 -20.13 7.15
CA ASP A 185 -0.27 -20.27 7.73
C ASP A 185 -0.14 -19.58 9.09
N GLY A 186 -1.23 -19.58 9.86
CA GLY A 186 -1.36 -18.80 11.08
C GLY A 186 -2.72 -18.11 11.16
N PRO A 187 -3.00 -17.40 12.27
CA PRO A 187 -4.29 -16.76 12.50
C PRO A 187 -4.59 -15.60 11.55
N ASP A 188 -3.57 -14.94 11.01
CA ASP A 188 -3.65 -13.73 10.17
C ASP A 188 -2.97 -13.91 8.80
N THR A 189 -2.53 -15.12 8.46
CA THR A 189 -1.68 -15.38 7.30
C THR A 189 -2.29 -16.45 6.39
N LEU A 190 -2.42 -16.16 5.10
CA LEU A 190 -2.94 -17.07 4.07
C LEU A 190 -1.82 -17.58 3.17
N LYS A 191 -1.86 -18.86 2.76
CA LYS A 191 -1.04 -19.40 1.66
C LYS A 191 -1.82 -19.32 0.35
N VAL A 192 -1.23 -18.70 -0.66
CA VAL A 192 -1.88 -18.51 -1.95
C VAL A 192 -0.95 -18.76 -3.13
N ARG A 193 -1.53 -19.03 -4.30
CA ARG A 193 -0.83 -19.12 -5.59
C ARG A 193 -1.47 -18.19 -6.62
N PHE A 194 -0.73 -17.87 -7.67
CA PHE A 194 -1.16 -17.00 -8.78
C PHE A 194 -1.23 -15.50 -8.47
N LEU A 195 -0.30 -15.00 -7.65
CA LEU A 195 0.00 -13.57 -7.55
C LEU A 195 0.95 -13.11 -8.67
N ASP A 196 1.01 -11.80 -8.92
CA ASP A 196 1.87 -11.18 -9.95
C ASP A 196 2.46 -9.83 -9.53
N CYS A 197 2.54 -9.57 -8.22
CA CYS A 197 2.99 -8.31 -7.66
C CYS A 197 4.33 -8.42 -6.93
N VAL A 198 5.04 -7.31 -6.78
CA VAL A 198 6.32 -7.25 -6.06
C VAL A 198 6.14 -7.64 -4.59
N ASP A 199 7.16 -8.25 -3.99
CA ASP A 199 7.19 -8.57 -2.56
C ASP A 199 6.97 -7.31 -1.72
N GLY A 200 6.14 -7.41 -0.69
CA GLY A 200 5.76 -6.27 0.15
C GLY A 200 4.62 -5.41 -0.41
N THR A 201 3.98 -5.81 -1.52
CA THR A 201 2.82 -5.09 -2.08
C THR A 201 1.69 -5.00 -1.06
N ARG A 202 1.07 -3.82 -0.94
CA ARG A 202 0.03 -3.56 0.06
C ARG A 202 -1.33 -4.11 -0.35
N LEU A 203 -1.99 -4.81 0.55
CA LEU A 203 -3.31 -5.40 0.36
C LEU A 203 -4.41 -4.39 0.68
N LEU A 204 -5.45 -4.35 -0.16
CA LEU A 204 -6.63 -3.51 0.02
C LEU A 204 -7.87 -4.32 0.41
N ASP A 205 -8.06 -5.49 -0.18
CA ASP A 205 -9.31 -6.25 -0.01
C ASP A 205 -9.12 -7.74 -0.31
N ILE A 206 -9.96 -8.57 0.30
CA ILE A 206 -10.04 -10.02 0.10
C ILE A 206 -11.51 -10.38 -0.12
N LYS A 207 -11.81 -11.08 -1.21
CA LYS A 207 -13.16 -11.60 -1.49
C LYS A 207 -13.11 -13.07 -1.86
N PRO A 208 -14.13 -13.87 -1.49
CA PRO A 208 -14.25 -15.21 -2.05
C PRO A 208 -14.51 -15.12 -3.56
N TYR A 209 -13.84 -15.98 -4.34
CA TYR A 209 -14.18 -16.14 -5.76
C TYR A 209 -15.41 -17.04 -5.87
N LEU A 210 -16.47 -16.54 -6.50
CA LEU A 210 -17.74 -17.23 -6.67
C LEU A 210 -17.90 -17.61 -8.15
N PRO A 211 -17.67 -18.88 -8.56
CA PRO A 211 -17.78 -19.27 -9.96
C PRO A 211 -19.14 -18.95 -10.60
N THR A 212 -20.21 -18.94 -9.80
CA THR A 212 -21.58 -18.60 -10.24
C THR A 212 -21.77 -17.12 -10.61
N THR A 213 -20.85 -16.25 -10.17
CA THR A 213 -20.97 -14.79 -10.30
C THR A 213 -19.79 -14.18 -11.05
N ASP A 214 -18.58 -14.67 -10.78
CA ASP A 214 -17.32 -14.10 -11.27
C ASP A 214 -16.81 -14.79 -12.55
N SER A 215 -17.45 -15.88 -12.99
CA SER A 215 -17.06 -16.62 -14.19
C SER A 215 -18.02 -16.35 -15.34
N GLU A 216 -17.49 -15.83 -16.44
CA GLU A 216 -18.18 -15.75 -17.73
C GLU A 216 -17.30 -16.43 -18.80
N PRO A 217 -17.39 -17.77 -18.94
CA PRO A 217 -16.53 -18.53 -19.86
C PRO A 217 -16.71 -18.14 -21.33
N ALA A 218 -17.84 -17.53 -21.70
CA ALA A 218 -18.11 -17.11 -23.08
C ALA A 218 -17.60 -15.69 -23.41
N ALA A 219 -16.96 -15.00 -22.46
CA ALA A 219 -16.41 -13.67 -22.68
C ALA A 219 -15.29 -13.68 -23.75
N THR A 220 -15.23 -12.64 -24.58
CA THR A 220 -14.18 -12.43 -25.59
C THR A 220 -13.13 -11.45 -25.09
N MET A 221 -11.86 -11.58 -25.52
CA MET A 221 -10.79 -10.64 -25.13
C MET A 221 -10.47 -9.63 -26.23
N GLY A 222 -11.08 -9.75 -27.41
CA GLY A 222 -10.93 -8.81 -28.51
C GLY A 222 -9.48 -8.75 -28.99
N TRP A 223 -8.86 -7.58 -28.99
CA TRP A 223 -7.47 -7.44 -29.43
C TRP A 223 -6.46 -8.24 -28.58
N LEU A 224 -6.84 -8.65 -27.37
CA LEU A 224 -6.01 -9.49 -26.49
C LEU A 224 -6.08 -10.98 -26.82
N ASP A 225 -7.03 -11.44 -27.65
CA ASP A 225 -7.24 -12.87 -27.95
C ASP A 225 -5.96 -13.58 -28.42
N PRO A 226 -5.14 -13.02 -29.33
CA PRO A 226 -3.89 -13.65 -29.77
C PRO A 226 -2.83 -13.78 -28.67
N HIS A 227 -2.99 -13.06 -27.55
CA HIS A 227 -2.04 -12.99 -26.44
C HIS A 227 -2.55 -13.71 -25.18
N ALA A 228 -3.59 -14.54 -25.31
CA ALA A 228 -4.15 -15.35 -24.25
C ALA A 228 -3.06 -16.14 -23.50
N THR A 229 -3.12 -16.12 -22.17
CA THR A 229 -2.24 -16.99 -21.37
C THR A 229 -2.78 -18.40 -21.43
N ARG A 230 -1.99 -19.31 -22.01
CA ARG A 230 -2.32 -20.73 -22.04
C ARG A 230 -2.26 -21.27 -20.61
N ASN A 231 -3.33 -21.92 -20.17
CA ASN A 231 -3.41 -22.64 -18.91
C ASN A 231 -4.08 -24.01 -19.16
N SER A 232 -4.04 -24.90 -18.18
CA SER A 232 -4.65 -26.24 -18.29
C SER A 232 -6.15 -26.20 -18.61
N ASN A 233 -6.83 -25.09 -18.29
CA ASN A 233 -8.27 -24.89 -18.50
C ASN A 233 -8.61 -24.32 -19.89
N THR A 234 -7.62 -23.95 -20.70
CA THR A 234 -7.83 -23.44 -22.08
C THR A 234 -7.59 -24.50 -23.14
N ARG A 235 -7.47 -25.78 -22.74
CA ARG A 235 -7.62 -26.92 -23.66
C ARG A 235 -9.10 -27.28 -23.76
N ALA A 236 -9.80 -26.60 -24.65
CA ALA A 236 -11.01 -27.10 -25.29
C ALA A 236 -10.67 -27.38 -26.77
#